data_AF-A0A1V6JFE4-F1
#
_entry.id   AF-A0A1V6JFE4-F1
#
_cell.length_a   1.000
_cell.length_b   1.000
_cell.length_c   1.000
_cell.angle_alpha   90.00
_cell.angle_beta   90.00
_cell.angle_gamma   90.00
#
_symmetry.space_group_name_H-M   'P 1'
#
loop_
_entity.id
_entity.type
_entity.pdbx_description
1 polymer ?
#
loop_
_entity_poly.entity_id
_entity_poly.type
_entity_poly.pdbx_seq_one_letter_code
_entity_poly.pdbx_strand_id
1 'polypeptide(L)' 'MLIETILSSGDGLSPETAMVVLNTSDEYSVINAIGFQAEMQSLTRINGKNYDIIKLFENDYNIEELYFDIDLFFGKWK' A
#
# COMPACT_ATOMS: atom_id res chain seq x y z
N MET A 1 11.06 -2.95 13.43
CA MET A 1 11.61 -2.80 12.06
C MET A 1 10.67 -1.95 11.22
N LEU A 2 11.13 -1.31 10.14
CA LEU A 2 10.29 -0.45 9.27
C LEU A 2 9.00 -1.14 8.80
N ILE A 3 9.10 -2.42 8.38
CA ILE A 3 7.94 -3.22 7.94
C ILE A 3 6.91 -3.41 9.06
N GLU A 4 7.35 -3.71 10.29
CA GLU A 4 6.44 -3.85 11.44
C GLU A 4 5.71 -2.54 11.73
N THR A 5 6.39 -1.40 11.58
CA THR A 5 5.76 -0.08 11.73
C THR A 5 4.68 0.14 10.67
N ILE A 6 4.96 -0.19 9.42
CA ILE A 6 3.98 -0.06 8.33
C ILE A 6 2.77 -0.97 8.59
N LEU A 7 3.00 -2.25 8.91
CA LEU A 7 1.93 -3.20 9.24
C LEU A 7 1.13 -2.81 10.48
N SER A 8 1.72 -2.05 11.43
CA SER A 8 1.00 -1.53 12.59
C SER A 8 0.11 -0.33 12.27
N SER A 9 0.29 0.31 11.12
CA SER A 9 -0.48 1.50 10.72
C SER A 9 -1.86 1.17 10.15
N GLY A 10 -2.04 -0.05 9.60
CA GLY A 10 -3.26 -0.50 8.96
C GLY A 10 -3.07 -1.86 8.28
N ASP A 11 -4.17 -2.52 7.91
CA ASP A 11 -4.16 -3.80 7.20
C ASP A 11 -4.15 -3.66 5.66
N GLY A 12 -4.38 -2.44 5.16
CA GLY A 12 -4.39 -2.13 3.73
C GLY A 12 -5.57 -2.71 2.95
N LEU A 13 -6.62 -3.23 3.60
CA LEU A 13 -7.77 -3.83 2.92
C LEU A 13 -8.83 -2.81 2.47
N SER A 14 -8.68 -1.55 2.86
CA SER A 14 -9.56 -0.45 2.50
C SER A 14 -8.82 0.90 2.54
N PRO A 15 -9.36 1.97 1.94
CA PRO A 15 -8.80 3.31 2.11
C PRO A 15 -8.69 3.75 3.58
N GLU A 16 -9.64 3.35 4.42
CA GLU A 16 -9.68 3.69 5.85
C GLU A 16 -8.59 2.99 6.66
N THR A 17 -8.14 1.83 6.19
CA THR A 17 -7.11 1.01 6.84
C THR A 17 -5.81 0.97 6.02
N ALA A 18 -5.63 1.91 5.09
CA ALA A 18 -4.46 1.98 4.21
C ALA A 18 -3.14 2.02 5.01
N MET A 19 -2.15 1.28 4.54
CA MET A 19 -0.83 1.23 5.16
C MET A 19 -0.04 2.50 4.85
N VAL A 20 0.48 3.16 5.88
CA VAL A 20 1.25 4.40 5.73
C VAL A 20 2.69 4.08 5.34
N VAL A 21 3.14 4.61 4.21
CA VAL A 21 4.47 4.37 3.63
C VAL A 21 5.24 5.66 3.41
N LEU A 22 6.58 5.57 3.39
CA LEU A 22 7.45 6.74 3.20
C LEU A 22 7.95 6.87 1.76
N ASN A 23 7.85 5.81 0.97
CA ASN A 23 8.21 5.77 -0.43
C ASN A 23 7.58 4.54 -1.12
N THR A 24 7.55 4.54 -2.45
CA THR A 24 6.99 3.43 -3.25
C THR A 24 7.73 2.10 -3.03
N SER A 25 9.05 2.10 -2.75
CA SER A 25 9.77 0.84 -2.50
C SER A 25 9.36 0.15 -1.20
N ASP A 26 8.84 0.90 -0.23
CA ASP A 26 8.28 0.33 1.00
C ASP A 26 7.03 -0.53 0.70
N GLU A 27 6.20 -0.10 -0.26
CA GLU A 27 4.95 -0.80 -0.65
C GLU A 27 5.25 -2.20 -1.17
N TYR A 28 6.15 -2.32 -2.15
CA TYR A 28 6.59 -3.60 -2.70
C TYR A 28 7.35 -4.45 -1.66
N SER A 29 8.09 -3.82 -0.75
CA SER A 29 8.77 -4.53 0.34
C SER A 29 7.76 -5.19 1.28
N VAL A 30 6.67 -4.50 1.60
CA VAL A 30 5.58 -5.05 2.44
C VAL A 30 4.89 -6.20 1.72
N ILE A 31 4.46 -6.01 0.47
CA ILE A 31 3.78 -7.04 -0.34
C ILE A 31 4.59 -8.34 -0.39
N ASN A 32 5.90 -8.22 -0.69
CA ASN A 32 6.79 -9.38 -0.73
C ASN A 32 6.98 -10.02 0.65
N ALA A 33 7.08 -9.20 1.71
CA ALA A 33 7.28 -9.70 3.08
C ALA A 33 6.06 -10.48 3.62
N ILE A 34 4.85 -10.12 3.20
CA ILE A 34 3.61 -10.83 3.56
C ILE A 34 3.23 -11.94 2.58
N GLY A 35 4.09 -12.21 1.58
CA GLY A 35 3.96 -13.37 0.68
C GLY A 35 3.03 -13.15 -0.51
N PHE A 36 2.67 -11.91 -0.83
CA PHE A 36 1.89 -11.58 -2.02
C PHE A 36 2.78 -11.16 -3.20
N GLN A 37 2.16 -11.08 -4.38
CA GLN A 37 2.79 -10.61 -5.60
C GLN A 37 1.95 -9.51 -6.22
N ALA A 38 2.58 -8.37 -6.53
CA ALA A 38 1.93 -7.25 -7.20
C ALA A 38 1.67 -7.57 -8.67
N GLU A 39 0.44 -7.34 -9.12
CA GLU A 39 0.01 -7.45 -10.52
C GLU A 39 0.00 -6.09 -11.19
N MET A 40 -0.66 -5.11 -10.58
CA MET A 40 -0.87 -3.78 -11.19
C MET A 40 -0.93 -2.70 -10.13
N GLN A 41 -0.43 -1.52 -10.47
CA GLN A 41 -0.45 -0.33 -9.63
C GLN A 41 -1.40 0.73 -10.20
N SER A 42 -2.13 1.43 -9.32
CA SER A 42 -3.02 2.54 -9.67
C SER A 42 -3.01 3.62 -8.59
N LEU A 43 -2.81 4.87 -9.01
CA LEU A 43 -2.88 6.04 -8.13
C LEU A 43 -4.30 6.59 -8.08
N THR A 44 -4.86 6.70 -6.87
CA THR A 44 -6.23 7.20 -6.67
C THR A 44 -6.29 8.25 -5.57
N ARG A 45 -7.22 9.20 -5.71
CA ARG A 45 -7.51 10.19 -4.67
C ARG A 45 -8.90 9.94 -4.10
N ILE A 46 -8.99 9.70 -2.79
CA ILE A 46 -10.25 9.43 -2.08
C ILE A 46 -10.35 10.37 -0.87
N ASN A 47 -11.46 11.11 -0.75
CA ASN A 47 -11.72 12.02 0.37
C ASN A 47 -10.56 13.00 0.68
N GLY A 48 -9.84 13.44 -0.36
CA GLY A 48 -8.76 14.42 -0.24
C GLY A 48 -7.36 13.83 -0.04
N LYS A 49 -7.24 12.54 0.32
CA LYS A 49 -5.98 11.79 0.49
C LYS A 49 -5.55 11.10 -0.80
N ASN A 50 -4.25 10.90 -0.97
CA ASN A 50 -3.68 10.16 -2.09
C ASN A 50 -3.31 8.75 -1.67
N TYR A 51 -3.68 7.78 -2.52
CA TYR A 51 -3.41 6.37 -2.30
C TYR A 51 -2.70 5.77 -3.50
N ASP A 52 -1.79 4.86 -3.21
CA ASP A 52 -1.37 3.86 -4.17
C ASP A 52 -2.14 2.56 -3.92
N ILE A 53 -2.80 2.06 -4.97
CA ILE A 53 -3.57 0.81 -4.91
C ILE A 53 -2.79 -0.22 -5.71
N ILE A 54 -2.37 -1.28 -5.03
CA ILE A 54 -1.67 -2.39 -5.66
C ILE A 54 -2.61 -3.58 -5.75
N LYS A 55 -3.03 -3.90 -6.97
CA LYS A 55 -3.74 -5.13 -7.28
C LYS A 55 -2.76 -6.30 -7.16
N LEU A 56 -3.22 -7.38 -6.52
CA LEU A 56 -2.44 -8.59 -6.28
C LEU A 56 -2.82 -9.68 -7.28
N PHE A 57 -1.87 -10.57 -7.57
CA PHE A 57 -2.21 -11.84 -8.20
C PHE A 57 -3.11 -12.69 -7.31
N GLU A 58 -3.80 -13.66 -7.91
CA GLU A 58 -4.57 -14.67 -7.18
C GLU A 58 -3.73 -15.28 -6.05
N ASN A 59 -4.33 -15.35 -4.87
CA ASN A 59 -3.69 -15.80 -3.65
C ASN A 59 -4.70 -16.53 -2.76
N ASP A 60 -4.19 -17.35 -1.84
CA ASP A 60 -5.01 -18.21 -0.98
C ASP A 60 -5.96 -17.45 -0.04
N TYR A 61 -5.81 -16.12 0.07
CA TYR A 61 -6.58 -15.26 0.96
C TYR A 61 -7.71 -14.49 0.24
N ASN A 62 -7.82 -14.63 -1.09
CA ASN A 62 -8.77 -13.87 -1.93
C ASN A 62 -8.68 -12.34 -1.72
N ILE A 63 -7.48 -11.82 -1.46
CA ILE A 63 -7.25 -10.38 -1.37
C ILE A 63 -6.94 -9.88 -2.78
N GLU A 64 -7.79 -9.02 -3.33
CA GLU A 64 -7.64 -8.51 -4.69
C GLU A 64 -6.65 -7.35 -4.78
N GLU A 65 -6.62 -6.49 -3.77
CA GLU A 65 -5.80 -5.27 -3.78
C GLU A 65 -5.45 -4.81 -2.37
N LEU A 66 -4.37 -4.04 -2.28
CA LEU A 66 -3.92 -3.38 -1.06
C LEU A 66 -3.82 -1.87 -1.26
N TYR A 67 -4.19 -1.12 -0.23
CA TYR A 67 -4.20 0.33 -0.18
C TYR A 67 -3.01 0.87 0.62
N PHE A 68 -2.27 1.80 0.04
CA PHE A 68 -1.15 2.48 0.67
C PHE A 68 -1.39 3.99 0.73
N ASP A 69 -1.27 4.60 1.91
CA ASP A 69 -1.33 6.06 2.08
C ASP A 69 0.04 6.66 1.73
N ILE A 70 0.06 7.45 0.65
CA ILE A 70 1.27 8.02 0.07
C ILE A 70 1.38 9.54 0.31
N ASP A 71 0.51 10.14 1.13
CA ASP A 71 0.48 11.60 1.37
C ASP A 71 1.80 12.14 1.97
N LEU A 72 2.62 11.25 2.55
CA LEU A 72 3.90 11.63 3.12
C LEU A 72 4.94 12.02 2.06
N PHE A 73 4.91 11.45 0.86
CA PHE A 73 5.91 11.71 -0.19
C PHE A 73 5.31 12.10 -1.56
N PHE A 74 4.04 11.79 -1.81
CA PHE A 74 3.41 12.09 -3.09
C PHE A 74 3.38 13.59 -3.39
N GLY A 75 3.86 13.97 -4.58
CA GLY A 75 3.94 15.36 -5.03
C GLY A 75 4.96 16.25 -4.29
N LYS A 76 5.81 15.68 -3.41
CA LYS A 76 6.80 16.46 -2.61
C LYS A 76 8.22 16.45 -3.17
N TRP A 77 8.42 15.91 -4.37
CA TRP A 77 9.70 15.95 -5.08
C TRP A 77 9.92 17.37 -5.63
N LYS A 78 10.91 18.08 -5.08
CA LYS A 78 11.43 19.37 -5.60
C LYS A 78 12.72 19.14 -6.38
#